data_AF-A0A436HGU0-F1
#
_entry.id   AF-A0A436HGU0-F1
#
_cell.length_a   1.000
_cell.length_b   1.000
_cell.length_c   1.000
_cell.angle_alpha   90.00
_cell.angle_beta   90.00
_cell.angle_gamma   90.00
#
_symmetry.space_group_name_H-M   'P 1'
#
loop_
_entity.id
_entity.type
_entity.pdbx_description
1 polymer ?
#
loop_
_entity_poly.entity_id
_entity_poly.type
_entity_poly.pdbx_seq_one_letter_code
_entity_poly.pdbx_strand_id
1 'polypeptide(L)'
;GYLWNALVYDGRLIRYAPDGSIDRIIDMPVKKITSVMFGGPKLDTLYVTSMAKPPLPRFPGDGVLRGSLFAITGLGIKGVAEPRFGG
;
A
#
# COMPACT_ATOMS: atom_id res chain seq x y z
N GLY A 1 -15.12 6.55 6.46
CA GLY A 1 -14.32 5.46 5.84
C GLY A 1 -13.02 5.29 6.61
N TYR A 2 -12.30 4.20 6.39
CA TYR A 2 -10.97 3.98 6.98
C TYR A 2 -9.90 4.49 6.02
N LEU A 3 -8.77 4.96 6.56
CA LEU A 3 -7.64 5.43 5.76
C LEU A 3 -6.59 4.33 5.64
N TRP A 4 -6.05 4.13 4.43
CA TRP A 4 -4.88 3.28 4.20
C TRP A 4 -3.65 4.14 3.94
N ASN A 5 -2.56 3.86 4.64
CA ASN A 5 -1.31 4.60 4.51
C ASN A 5 -0.14 3.65 4.28
N ALA A 6 0.61 3.89 3.21
CA ALA A 6 1.83 3.17 2.89
C ALA A 6 3.03 3.87 3.55
N LEU A 7 3.61 3.24 4.58
CA LEU A 7 4.75 3.81 5.30
C LEU A 7 6.06 3.51 4.55
N VAL A 8 6.46 4.45 3.72
CA VAL A 8 7.75 4.43 3.02
C VAL A 8 8.88 4.28 4.04
N TYR A 9 9.82 3.37 3.76
CA TYR A 9 10.97 2.99 4.58
C TYR A 9 10.67 2.14 5.82
N ASP A 10 9.44 2.11 6.34
CA ASP A 10 9.07 1.16 7.40
C ASP A 10 8.73 -0.22 6.81
N GLY A 11 8.16 -0.24 5.60
CA GLY A 11 7.70 -1.47 4.94
C GLY A 11 6.38 -1.97 5.51
N ARG A 12 5.52 -1.04 5.93
CA ARG A 12 4.22 -1.35 6.53
C ARG A 12 3.11 -0.59 5.86
N LEU A 13 2.02 -1.29 5.59
CA LEU A 13 0.75 -0.71 5.18
C LEU A 13 -0.16 -0.69 6.41
N ILE A 14 -0.57 0.51 6.84
CA ILE A 14 -1.42 0.68 8.02
C ILE A 14 -2.80 1.17 7.61
N ARG A 15 -3.82 0.57 8.21
CA ARG A 15 -5.20 1.02 8.13
C ARG A 15 -5.60 1.71 9.43
N TYR A 16 -6.03 2.95 9.33
CA TYR A 16 -6.52 3.74 10.46
C TYR A 16 -8.04 3.81 10.44
N ALA A 17 -8.64 3.68 11.61
CA ALA A 17 -10.06 3.94 11.84
C ALA A 17 -10.33 5.46 11.86
N PRO A 18 -11.60 5.88 11.66
CA PRO A 18 -11.98 7.30 11.68
C PRO A 18 -11.63 8.05 12.96
N ASP A 19 -11.50 7.35 14.09
CA ASP A 19 -11.11 7.90 15.39
C ASP A 19 -9.59 8.04 15.57
N GLY A 20 -8.81 7.66 14.55
CA GLY A 20 -7.35 7.70 14.56
C GLY A 20 -6.68 6.44 15.11
N SER A 21 -7.45 5.46 15.62
CA SER A 21 -6.89 4.20 16.08
C SER A 21 -6.37 3.32 14.92
N ILE A 22 -5.41 2.44 15.21
CA ILE A 22 -4.91 1.46 14.24
C ILE A 22 -5.89 0.29 14.19
N ASP A 23 -6.49 0.08 13.02
CA ASP A 23 -7.37 -1.05 12.75
C ASP A 23 -6.58 -2.28 12.26
N ARG A 24 -5.58 -2.05 11.42
CA ARG A 24 -4.81 -3.13 10.79
C ARG A 24 -3.40 -2.68 10.43
N ILE A 25 -2.45 -3.59 10.56
CA ILE A 25 -1.08 -3.46 10.05
C ILE A 25 -0.81 -4.66 9.14
N ILE A 26 -0.22 -4.40 7.97
CA ILE A 26 0.26 -5.43 7.06
C ILE A 26 1.76 -5.16 6.82
N ASP A 27 2.60 -6.09 7.24
CA ASP A 27 4.03 -6.07 6.93
C ASP A 27 4.26 -6.44 5.46
N MET A 28 5.04 -5.63 4.76
CA MET A 28 5.35 -5.79 3.35
C MET A 28 6.73 -6.41 3.16
N PRO A 29 6.96 -7.19 2.09
CA PRO A 29 8.24 -7.83 1.83
C PRO A 29 9.35 -6.84 1.39
N VAL A 30 9.02 -5.56 1.28
CA VAL A 30 9.93 -4.47 0.90
C VAL A 30 9.69 -3.26 1.81
N LYS A 31 10.75 -2.51 2.06
CA LYS A 31 10.72 -1.34 2.95
C LYS A 31 10.07 -0.13 2.29
N LYS A 32 10.20 0.00 0.98
CA LYS A 32 9.86 1.24 0.26
C LYS A 32 8.56 1.10 -0.54
N ILE A 33 7.49 0.68 0.12
CA ILE A 33 6.15 0.84 -0.46
C ILE A 33 5.80 2.32 -0.57
N THR A 34 5.10 2.72 -1.63
CA THR A 34 4.94 4.13 -2.00
C THR A 34 3.50 4.62 -1.97
N SER A 35 2.56 3.81 -2.43
CA SER A 35 1.14 4.18 -2.46
C SER A 35 0.28 2.93 -2.59
N VAL A 36 -1.03 3.11 -2.42
CA VAL A 36 -2.01 2.03 -2.39
C VAL A 36 -3.31 2.45 -3.08
N MET A 37 -3.99 1.50 -3.73
CA MET A 37 -5.30 1.71 -4.31
C MET A 37 -6.10 0.41 -4.39
N PHE A 38 -7.41 0.48 -4.18
CA PHE A 38 -8.29 -0.66 -4.45
C PHE A 38 -8.56 -0.80 -5.94
N GLY A 39 -8.58 -2.03 -6.43
CA GLY A 39 -8.86 -2.36 -7.82
C GLY A 39 -9.40 -3.77 -7.98
N GLY A 40 -9.32 -4.28 -9.21
CA GLY A 40 -9.96 -5.54 -9.60
C GLY A 40 -11.46 -5.37 -9.86
N PRO A 41 -12.13 -6.36 -10.47
CA PRO A 41 -13.53 -6.23 -10.91
C PRO A 41 -14.53 -5.95 -9.78
N LYS A 42 -14.20 -6.33 -8.54
CA LYS A 42 -15.05 -6.17 -7.35
C LYS A 42 -14.56 -5.10 -6.39
N LEU A 43 -13.48 -4.39 -6.73
CA LEU A 43 -12.78 -3.43 -5.86
C LEU A 43 -12.35 -4.02 -4.51
N ASP A 44 -12.01 -5.31 -4.47
CA ASP A 44 -11.63 -6.07 -3.27
C ASP A 44 -10.15 -6.48 -3.27
N THR A 45 -9.37 -6.03 -4.26
CA THR A 45 -7.92 -6.22 -4.33
C THR A 45 -7.22 -4.92 -4.00
N LEU A 46 -6.32 -4.92 -3.02
CA LEU A 46 -5.54 -3.77 -2.63
C LEU A 46 -4.17 -3.82 -3.31
N TYR A 47 -3.96 -2.96 -4.31
CA TYR A 47 -2.70 -2.84 -5.03
C TYR A 47 -1.75 -1.90 -4.29
N VAL A 48 -0.50 -2.30 -4.11
CA VAL A 48 0.53 -1.52 -3.41
C VAL A 48 1.74 -1.36 -4.31
N THR A 49 2.11 -0.11 -4.60
CA THR A 49 3.31 0.21 -5.37
C THR A 49 4.54 0.27 -4.47
N SER A 50 5.73 0.07 -5.05
CA SER A 50 6.99 0.26 -4.33
C SER A 50 8.07 0.87 -5.24
N MET A 51 9.09 1.47 -4.63
CA MET A 51 10.24 2.04 -5.37
C MET A 51 11.45 1.09 -5.37
N ALA A 52 12.10 0.93 -6.52
CA ALA A 52 13.28 0.07 -6.66
C ALA A 52 14.54 0.74 -6.09
N LYS A 53 14.87 1.92 -6.61
CA LYS A 53 16.11 2.66 -6.27
C LYS A 53 15.81 3.69 -5.19
N PRO A 54 16.47 3.64 -4.02
CA PRO A 54 16.41 4.75 -3.09
C PRO A 54 17.24 5.92 -3.64
N PRO A 55 16.93 7.18 -3.27
CA PRO A 55 17.78 8.32 -3.60
C PRO A 55 19.16 8.30 -2.90
N LEU A 56 19.38 7.43 -1.89
CA LEU A 56 20.62 7.31 -1.11
C LEU A 56 20.88 5.84 -0.71
N PRO A 57 22.14 5.39 -0.46
CA PRO A 57 22.50 4.00 -0.19
C PRO A 57 22.12 3.52 1.23
N ARG A 58 20.90 3.83 1.69
CA ARG A 58 20.49 3.72 3.10
C ARG A 58 19.82 2.39 3.46
N PHE A 59 19.51 1.53 2.49
CA PHE A 59 18.77 0.28 2.71
C PHE A 59 19.32 -0.90 1.89
N PRO A 60 20.51 -1.42 2.22
CA PRO A 60 21.12 -2.55 1.51
C PRO A 60 20.30 -3.84 1.63
N GLY A 61 19.51 -4.00 2.69
CA GLY A 61 18.63 -5.15 2.94
C GLY A 61 17.19 -4.99 2.44
N ASP A 62 16.89 -3.96 1.63
CA ASP A 62 15.56 -3.81 1.05
C ASP A 62 15.38 -4.87 -0.05
N GLY A 63 14.52 -5.85 0.24
CA GLY A 63 14.45 -7.15 -0.42
C GLY A 63 14.42 -7.13 -1.95
N VAL A 64 14.65 -8.31 -2.55
CA VAL A 64 14.78 -8.46 -4.02
C VAL A 64 13.55 -8.00 -4.80
N LEU A 65 12.38 -7.95 -4.16
CA LEU A 65 11.12 -7.52 -4.76
C LEU A 65 10.93 -5.99 -4.81
N ARG A 66 11.90 -5.18 -4.38
CA ARG A 66 11.78 -3.71 -4.41
C ARG A 66 11.49 -3.21 -5.83
N GLY A 67 10.56 -2.26 -5.96
CA GLY A 67 10.09 -1.77 -7.25
C GLY A 67 8.96 -2.57 -7.87
N SER A 68 8.58 -3.70 -7.28
CA SER A 68 7.44 -4.48 -7.74
C SER A 68 6.12 -3.80 -7.37
N LEU A 69 5.07 -4.19 -8.10
CA LEU A 69 3.67 -3.98 -7.73
C LEU A 69 3.19 -5.22 -6.96
N PHE A 70 2.54 -5.00 -5.82
CA PHE A 70 1.94 -6.08 -5.02
C PHE A 70 0.42 -6.01 -5.10
N ALA A 71 -0.23 -7.17 -5.02
CA ALA A 71 -1.68 -7.29 -4.91
C ALA A 71 -2.02 -8.07 -3.64
N ILE A 72 -2.84 -7.47 -2.77
CA ILE A 72 -3.30 -8.08 -1.53
C ILE A 72 -4.79 -8.40 -1.68
N THR A 73 -5.14 -9.67 -1.55
CA THR A 73 -6.51 -10.18 -1.68
C THR A 73 -6.99 -10.78 -0.36
N GLY A 74 -8.29 -11.11 -0.27
CA GLY A 74 -8.85 -11.77 0.92
C GLY A 74 -8.97 -10.87 2.16
N LEU A 75 -8.90 -9.54 1.99
CA LEU A 75 -8.97 -8.59 3.12
C LEU A 75 -10.35 -8.48 3.77
N GLY A 76 -11.40 -8.97 3.11
CA GLY A 76 -12.80 -8.79 3.51
C GLY A 76 -13.30 -7.35 3.38
N ILE A 77 -12.59 -6.51 2.63
CA ILE A 77 -12.84 -5.07 2.50
C ILE A 77 -12.96 -4.73 1.02
N LYS A 78 -13.93 -3.86 0.68
CA LYS A 78 -14.06 -3.26 -0.64
C LYS A 78 -13.70 -1.78 -0.59
N GLY A 79 -12.97 -1.33 -1.60
CA GLY A 79 -12.72 0.08 -1.84
C GLY A 79 -13.86 0.77 -2.59
N VAL A 80 -13.56 1.99 -3.03
CA VAL A 80 -14.42 2.81 -3.88
C VAL A 80 -13.70 3.07 -5.20
N ALA A 81 -14.45 3.32 -6.27
CA ALA A 81 -13.87 3.67 -7.55
C ALA A 81 -13.28 5.09 -7.49
N GLU A 82 -12.10 5.27 -8.06
CA GLU A 82 -11.53 6.60 -8.25
C GLU A 82 -12.39 7.42 -9.23
N PRO A 83 -12.64 8.71 -8.95
CA PRO A 83 -13.30 9.59 -9.88
C PRO A 83 -12.44 9.80 -11.13
N ARG A 84 -13.09 9.95 -12.28
CA ARG A 84 -12.40 10.32 -13.52
C ARG A 84 -12.15 11.83 -13.53
N PHE A 85 -11.05 12.24 -14.16
CA PHE A 85 -10.81 13.65 -14.48
C PHE A 85 -11.98 14.21 -15.32
N GLY A 86 -12.42 15.44 -14.98
CA GLY A 86 -13.67 16.03 -15.48
C GLY A 86 -13.59 16.76 -16.83
N GLY A 87 -12.38 16.95 -17.38
CA GLY A 87 -12.15 17.86 -18.52
C GLY A 87 -11.68 19.23 -18.07
#